data_AF-A0A8B6EBK5-F1
#
_entry.id   AF-A0A8B6EBK5-F1
#
_cell.length_a   1.000
_cell.length_b   1.000
_cell.length_c   1.000
_cell.angle_alpha   90.00
_cell.angle_beta   90.00
_cell.angle_gamma   90.00
#
_symmetry.space_group_name_H-M   'P 1'
#
loop_
_entity.id
_entity.type
_entity.pdbx_description
1 polymer ?
#
loop_
_entity_poly.entity_id
_entity_poly.type
_entity_poly.pdbx_seq_one_letter_code
_entity_poly.pdbx_strand_id
1 'polypeptide(L)'
;MRQRNRIHYKAKNTNNCIHWQKFRELRNEVIDLVRQSKEQYKQKLTKEITDKNIPPGKWWRIVKSISKLSKSREPTPFLKSEGQIFLHPVNKAELLNSHFSNISKIDIEPELPNNVPDPPFKMEEIIITEEEVLDQLKNLNCNKPSGPDGVSPRILKEIKSGETLRIIPSQGAEQFHIIKVSYHLLLNSGMN
;
A
#
# COMPACT_ATOMS: atom_id res chain seq x y z
N MET A 1 -7.53 -33.54 -22.60
CA MET A 1 -7.58 -34.17 -21.24
C MET A 1 -8.52 -35.39 -21.16
N ARG A 2 -9.84 -35.25 -21.40
CA ARG A 2 -10.81 -36.37 -21.28
C ARG A 2 -10.53 -37.54 -22.24
N GLN A 3 -10.18 -37.24 -23.49
CA GLN A 3 -9.86 -38.26 -24.51
C GLN A 3 -8.61 -39.06 -24.16
N ARG A 4 -7.52 -38.40 -23.75
CA ARG A 4 -6.30 -39.03 -23.23
C ARG A 4 -6.61 -40.04 -22.13
N ASN A 5 -7.45 -39.65 -21.16
CA ASN A 5 -7.82 -40.53 -20.03
C ASN A 5 -8.63 -41.74 -20.49
N ARG A 6 -9.56 -41.56 -21.44
CA ARG A 6 -10.34 -42.67 -22.03
C ARG A 6 -9.43 -43.67 -22.75
N ILE A 7 -8.47 -43.19 -23.53
CA ILE A 7 -7.52 -44.07 -24.24
C ILE A 7 -6.56 -44.76 -23.27
N HIS A 8 -6.12 -44.08 -22.21
CA HIS A 8 -5.32 -44.70 -21.14
C HIS A 8 -6.06 -45.86 -20.46
N TYR A 9 -7.33 -45.65 -20.12
CA TYR A 9 -8.18 -46.69 -19.55
C TYR A 9 -8.33 -47.88 -20.50
N LYS A 10 -8.60 -47.60 -21.79
CA LYS A 10 -8.67 -48.64 -22.83
C LYS A 10 -7.35 -49.40 -23.00
N ALA A 11 -6.22 -48.70 -23.04
CA ALA A 11 -4.89 -49.30 -23.17
C ALA A 11 -4.54 -50.22 -21.99
N LYS A 12 -4.88 -49.80 -20.76
CA LYS A 12 -4.70 -50.62 -19.55
C LYS A 12 -5.53 -51.90 -19.59
N ASN A 13 -6.80 -51.82 -20.02
CA ASN A 13 -7.70 -52.97 -19.99
C ASN A 13 -7.47 -53.96 -21.13
N THR A 14 -6.97 -53.48 -22.28
CA THR A 14 -6.79 -54.31 -23.49
C THR A 14 -5.34 -54.76 -23.70
N ASN A 15 -4.39 -54.17 -22.99
CA ASN A 15 -2.94 -54.34 -23.16
C ASN A 15 -2.44 -54.25 -24.62
N ASN A 16 -3.16 -53.52 -25.47
CA ASN A 16 -2.87 -53.43 -26.89
C ASN A 16 -1.84 -52.33 -27.18
N CYS A 17 -0.80 -52.65 -27.95
CA CYS A 17 0.29 -51.73 -28.29
C CYS A 17 -0.17 -50.46 -29.05
N ILE A 18 -1.21 -50.57 -29.89
CA ILE A 18 -1.80 -49.45 -30.64
C ILE A 18 -2.48 -48.47 -29.69
N HIS A 19 -3.21 -48.98 -28.70
CA HIS A 19 -3.85 -48.13 -27.69
C HIS A 19 -2.81 -47.42 -26.80
N TRP A 20 -1.69 -48.08 -26.49
CA TRP A 20 -0.56 -47.46 -25.81
C TRP A 20 0.15 -46.39 -26.65
N GLN A 21 0.32 -46.62 -27.96
CA GLN A 21 0.87 -45.61 -28.88
C GLN A 21 -0.04 -44.39 -28.95
N LYS A 22 -1.35 -44.59 -29.16
CA LYS A 22 -2.32 -43.50 -29.19
C LYS A 22 -2.39 -42.72 -27.88
N PHE A 23 -2.26 -43.41 -26.74
CA PHE A 23 -2.14 -42.74 -25.44
C PHE A 23 -0.92 -41.83 -25.37
N ARG A 24 0.26 -42.30 -25.80
CA ARG A 24 1.51 -41.52 -25.78
C ARG A 24 1.40 -40.26 -26.62
N GLU A 25 0.83 -40.36 -27.83
CA GLU A 25 0.55 -39.21 -28.69
C GLU A 25 -0.34 -38.17 -27.99
N LEU A 26 -1.52 -38.60 -27.51
CA LEU A 26 -2.48 -37.73 -26.82
C LEU A 26 -1.92 -37.16 -25.51
N ARG A 27 -1.02 -37.88 -24.84
CA ARG A 27 -0.35 -37.40 -23.63
C ARG A 27 0.60 -36.27 -23.98
N ASN A 28 1.42 -36.44 -25.01
CA ASN A 28 2.37 -35.41 -25.45
C ASN A 28 1.62 -34.17 -25.93
N GLU A 29 0.58 -34.33 -26.74
CA GLU A 29 -0.29 -33.22 -27.18
C GLU A 29 -0.88 -32.44 -26.00
N VAL A 30 -1.40 -33.14 -24.97
CA VAL A 30 -1.93 -32.48 -23.78
C VAL A 30 -0.82 -31.76 -22.99
N ILE A 31 0.37 -32.34 -22.89
CA ILE A 31 1.52 -31.69 -22.23
C ILE A 31 1.92 -30.42 -22.96
N ASP A 32 1.99 -30.47 -24.29
CA ASP A 32 2.36 -29.34 -25.13
C ASP A 32 1.31 -28.24 -25.06
N LEU A 33 0.02 -28.59 -25.09
CA LEU A 33 -1.06 -27.63 -24.89
C LEU A 33 -0.96 -26.95 -23.51
N VAL A 34 -0.70 -27.72 -22.45
CA VAL A 34 -0.52 -27.14 -21.10
C VAL A 34 0.70 -26.21 -21.05
N ARG A 35 1.81 -26.59 -21.68
CA ARG A 35 3.01 -25.74 -21.78
C ARG A 35 2.71 -24.45 -22.54
N GLN A 36 2.05 -24.56 -23.69
CA GLN A 36 1.66 -23.43 -24.52
C GLN A 36 0.71 -22.48 -23.76
N SER A 37 -0.30 -23.01 -23.08
CA SER A 37 -1.22 -22.19 -22.28
C SER A 37 -0.50 -21.46 -21.13
N LYS A 38 0.45 -22.12 -20.46
CA LYS A 38 1.27 -21.48 -19.41
C LYS A 38 2.14 -20.36 -19.98
N GLU A 39 2.75 -20.61 -21.12
CA GLU A 39 3.61 -19.63 -21.80
C GLU A 39 2.80 -18.41 -22.28
N GLN A 40 1.67 -18.64 -22.94
CA GLN A 40 0.75 -17.57 -23.35
C GLN A 40 0.27 -16.72 -22.17
N TYR A 41 -0.05 -17.36 -21.04
CA TYR A 41 -0.42 -16.65 -19.81
C TYR A 41 0.72 -15.77 -19.28
N LYS A 42 1.95 -16.29 -19.22
CA LYS A 42 3.13 -15.51 -18.81
C LYS A 42 3.37 -14.34 -19.75
N GLN A 43 3.33 -14.56 -21.07
CA GLN A 43 3.53 -13.52 -22.08
C GLN A 43 2.48 -12.41 -21.95
N LYS A 44 1.20 -12.77 -21.76
CA LYS A 44 0.14 -11.80 -21.50
C LYS A 44 0.47 -10.94 -20.29
N LEU A 45 0.89 -11.57 -19.20
CA LEU A 45 1.19 -10.88 -17.96
C LEU A 45 2.39 -9.95 -18.08
N THR A 46 3.46 -10.41 -18.71
CA THR A 46 4.65 -9.60 -19.00
C THR A 46 4.26 -8.37 -19.82
N LYS A 47 3.48 -8.54 -20.90
CA LYS A 47 3.00 -7.43 -21.74
C LYS A 47 2.21 -6.40 -20.91
N GLU A 48 1.32 -6.85 -20.03
CA GLU A 48 0.55 -5.96 -19.16
C GLU A 48 1.43 -5.19 -18.15
N ILE A 49 2.45 -5.82 -17.56
CA ILE A 49 3.35 -5.18 -16.59
C ILE A 49 4.29 -4.18 -17.27
N THR A 50 4.75 -4.48 -18.49
CA THR A 50 5.66 -3.62 -19.25
C THR A 50 4.97 -2.44 -19.94
N ASP A 51 3.64 -2.42 -19.96
CA ASP A 51 2.87 -1.31 -20.48
C ASP A 51 3.10 -0.06 -19.61
N LYS A 52 3.56 1.04 -20.23
CA LYS A 52 3.84 2.31 -19.54
C LYS A 52 2.59 2.98 -18.99
N ASN A 53 1.41 2.65 -19.53
CA ASN A 53 0.14 3.27 -19.16
C ASN A 53 -0.66 2.46 -18.15
N ILE A 54 -0.08 1.40 -17.56
CA ILE A 54 -0.78 0.58 -16.58
C ILE A 54 -1.12 1.38 -15.30
N PRO A 55 -2.38 1.36 -14.83
CA PRO A 55 -2.73 1.97 -13.55
C PRO A 55 -1.96 1.31 -12.39
N PRO A 56 -1.43 2.09 -11.43
CA PRO A 56 -0.60 1.55 -10.35
C PRO A 56 -1.23 0.39 -9.57
N GLY A 57 -2.55 0.46 -9.32
CA GLY A 57 -3.26 -0.60 -8.62
C GLY A 57 -3.35 -1.91 -9.41
N LYS A 58 -3.46 -1.85 -10.74
CA LYS A 58 -3.45 -3.03 -11.60
C LYS A 58 -2.06 -3.65 -11.64
N TRP A 59 -1.02 -2.81 -11.77
CA TRP A 59 0.38 -3.24 -11.74
C TRP A 59 0.69 -4.01 -10.45
N TRP A 60 0.39 -3.43 -9.29
CA TRP A 60 0.63 -4.08 -8.00
C TRP A 60 -0.16 -5.38 -7.82
N ARG A 61 -1.39 -5.46 -8.34
CA ARG A 61 -2.19 -6.69 -8.30
C ARG A 61 -1.52 -7.83 -9.08
N ILE A 62 -1.01 -7.52 -10.26
CA ILE A 62 -0.29 -8.47 -11.09
C ILE A 62 1.03 -8.87 -10.43
N VAL A 63 1.82 -7.90 -9.95
CA VAL A 63 3.09 -8.18 -9.28
C VAL A 63 2.86 -9.07 -8.07
N LYS A 64 1.86 -8.79 -7.23
CA LYS A 64 1.50 -9.62 -6.06
C LYS A 64 0.98 -11.02 -6.42
N SER A 65 0.49 -11.24 -7.64
CA SER A 65 0.02 -12.57 -8.07
C SER A 65 1.18 -13.44 -8.57
N ILE A 66 2.20 -12.85 -9.21
CA ILE A 66 3.42 -13.56 -9.66
C ILE A 66 4.45 -13.72 -8.55
N SER A 67 4.59 -12.69 -7.73
CA SER A 67 5.50 -12.66 -6.62
C SER A 67 4.73 -13.21 -5.42
N LYS A 68 5.29 -14.21 -4.74
CA LYS A 68 4.64 -14.84 -3.58
C LYS A 68 4.49 -13.89 -2.36
N LEU A 69 4.70 -12.58 -2.56
CA LEU A 69 4.55 -11.51 -1.57
C LEU A 69 3.17 -11.48 -0.91
N SER A 70 2.13 -11.97 -1.59
CA SER A 70 0.75 -11.97 -1.05
C SER A 70 0.52 -12.97 0.10
N LYS A 71 1.34 -14.02 0.23
CA LYS A 71 1.09 -15.12 1.18
C LYS A 71 2.04 -15.18 2.36
N SER A 72 3.08 -14.36 2.36
CA SER A 72 4.05 -14.36 3.45
C SER A 72 3.69 -13.30 4.47
N ARG A 73 2.96 -13.69 5.52
CA ARG A 73 3.10 -13.06 6.83
C ARG A 73 4.41 -13.51 7.47
N GLU A 74 5.48 -13.64 6.69
CA GLU A 74 6.79 -13.84 7.28
C GLU A 74 7.07 -12.59 8.10
N PRO A 75 7.35 -12.75 9.40
CA PRO A 75 7.74 -11.63 10.22
C PRO A 75 8.91 -10.93 9.54
N THR A 76 8.96 -9.60 9.62
CA THR A 76 10.16 -8.87 9.21
C THR A 76 11.37 -9.57 9.83
N PRO A 77 12.46 -9.75 9.07
CA PRO A 77 13.63 -10.47 9.56
C PRO A 77 14.07 -9.89 10.90
N PHE A 78 14.52 -10.77 11.80
CA PHE A 78 14.97 -10.34 13.12
C PHE A 78 16.22 -9.47 12.95
N LEU A 79 16.30 -8.38 13.71
CA LEU A 79 17.54 -7.61 13.79
C LEU A 79 18.37 -8.20 14.93
N LYS A 80 19.68 -8.35 14.70
CA LYS A 80 20.62 -8.76 15.73
C LYS A 80 21.60 -7.62 15.98
N SER A 81 21.68 -7.17 17.22
CA SER A 81 22.66 -6.18 17.67
C SER A 81 23.18 -6.60 19.04
N GLU A 82 24.49 -6.50 19.24
CA GLU A 82 25.14 -6.80 20.54
C GLU A 82 24.77 -8.17 21.14
N GLY A 83 24.53 -9.17 20.30
CA GLY A 83 24.13 -10.51 20.72
C GLY A 83 22.63 -10.68 21.04
N GLN A 84 21.84 -9.59 21.09
CA GLN A 84 20.39 -9.64 21.30
C GLN A 84 19.61 -9.71 19.97
N ILE A 85 18.42 -10.33 20.02
CA ILE A 85 17.54 -10.51 18.87
C ILE A 85 16.27 -9.66 19.06
N PHE A 86 16.03 -8.75 18.12
CA PHE A 86 14.91 -7.83 18.13
C PHE A 86 13.81 -8.32 17.18
N LEU A 87 12.68 -8.71 17.77
CA LEU A 87 11.50 -9.26 17.08
C LEU A 87 10.41 -8.20 16.88
N HIS A 88 10.18 -7.35 17.87
CA HIS A 88 9.08 -6.40 17.90
C HIS A 88 9.34 -5.16 17.01
N PRO A 89 8.37 -4.70 16.20
CA PRO A 89 8.57 -3.57 15.28
C PRO A 89 9.07 -2.28 15.94
N VAL A 90 8.56 -1.96 17.14
CA VAL A 90 8.96 -0.75 17.88
C VAL A 90 10.45 -0.81 18.24
N ASN A 91 10.90 -1.93 18.82
CA ASN A 91 12.28 -2.09 19.24
C ASN A 91 13.24 -2.10 18.02
N LYS A 92 12.78 -2.59 16.86
CA LYS A 92 13.53 -2.47 15.60
C LYS A 92 13.68 -1.02 15.17
N ALA A 93 12.59 -0.24 15.23
CA ALA A 93 12.61 1.17 14.88
C ALA A 93 13.54 1.96 15.81
N GLU A 94 13.48 1.71 17.12
CA GLU A 94 14.37 2.32 18.11
C GLU A 94 15.83 1.95 17.85
N LEU A 95 16.14 0.67 17.64
CA LEU A 95 17.50 0.22 17.32
C LEU A 95 18.05 0.90 16.05
N LEU A 96 17.25 0.94 14.99
CA LEU A 96 17.64 1.61 13.75
C LEU A 96 17.83 3.11 13.98
N ASN A 97 16.93 3.76 14.71
CA ASN A 97 17.06 5.17 15.04
C ASN A 97 18.35 5.44 15.80
N SER A 98 18.63 4.69 16.87
CA SER A 98 19.88 4.81 17.64
C SER A 98 21.12 4.57 16.77
N HIS A 99 21.10 3.55 15.92
CA HIS A 99 22.20 3.26 15.01
C HIS A 99 22.45 4.42 14.03
N PHE A 100 21.41 4.89 13.35
CA PHE A 100 21.53 5.99 12.39
C PHE A 100 21.90 7.30 13.08
N SER A 101 21.29 7.63 14.22
CA SER A 101 21.69 8.79 15.02
C SER A 101 23.15 8.72 15.46
N ASN A 102 23.68 7.53 15.75
CA ASN A 102 25.07 7.37 16.16
C ASN A 102 26.06 7.55 15.01
N ILE A 103 25.77 6.99 13.82
CA ILE A 103 26.67 7.14 12.65
C ILE A 103 26.51 8.49 11.94
N SER A 104 25.39 9.18 12.16
CA SER A 104 25.13 10.53 11.64
C SER A 104 25.62 11.62 12.61
N LYS A 105 26.45 11.26 13.60
CA LYS A 105 27.16 12.24 14.42
C LYS A 105 28.24 12.89 13.57
N ILE A 106 28.21 14.21 13.57
CA ILE A 106 29.27 15.03 13.02
C ILE A 106 30.19 15.33 14.21
N ASP A 107 31.38 14.73 14.24
CA ASP A 107 32.36 14.93 15.34
C ASP A 107 33.00 16.32 15.31
N ILE A 108 32.97 16.97 14.14
CA ILE A 108 33.53 18.30 13.89
C ILE A 108 32.39 19.15 13.41
N GLU A 109 31.80 19.95 14.31
CA GLU A 109 30.86 20.98 13.89
C GLU A 109 31.56 21.81 12.81
N PRO A 110 31.06 21.81 11.56
CA PRO A 110 31.74 22.51 10.48
C PRO A 110 31.81 23.97 10.90
N GLU A 111 33.00 24.57 10.81
CA GLU A 111 33.14 26.01 11.01
C GLU A 111 32.16 26.69 10.07
N LEU A 112 31.10 27.27 10.66
CA LEU A 112 30.17 28.07 9.90
C LEU A 112 30.99 29.16 9.21
N PRO A 113 30.82 29.40 7.91
CA PRO A 113 31.54 30.45 7.23
C PRO A 113 31.33 31.76 7.99
N ASN A 114 32.44 32.40 8.37
CA ASN A 114 32.45 33.68 9.09
C ASN A 114 31.51 34.67 8.38
N ASN A 115 30.58 35.26 9.15
CA ASN A 115 29.63 36.31 8.75
C ASN A 115 29.65 36.60 7.25
N VAL A 116 29.06 35.68 6.48
CA VAL A 116 28.72 35.97 5.10
C VAL A 116 27.79 37.19 5.18
N PRO A 117 28.01 38.24 4.39
CA PRO A 117 27.08 39.35 4.34
C PRO A 117 25.66 38.79 4.23
N ASP A 118 24.72 39.34 5.02
CA ASP A 118 23.31 39.00 4.89
C ASP A 118 22.96 38.96 3.39
N PRO A 119 22.19 37.95 2.93
CA PRO A 119 21.72 37.94 1.57
C PRO A 119 21.19 39.34 1.21
N PRO A 120 21.57 39.91 0.06
CA PRO A 120 21.20 41.28 -0.30
C PRO A 120 19.66 41.46 -0.36
N PHE A 121 18.93 40.36 -0.43
CA PHE A 121 17.48 40.29 -0.40
C PHE A 121 17.03 39.76 0.95
N LYS A 122 16.41 40.63 1.74
CA LYS A 122 15.56 40.21 2.85
C LYS A 122 14.20 39.88 2.26
N MET A 123 13.62 38.74 2.65
CA MET A 123 12.22 38.47 2.30
C MET A 123 11.37 39.60 2.87
N GLU A 124 10.54 40.18 2.01
CA GLU A 124 9.50 41.12 2.42
C GLU A 124 8.50 40.41 3.35
N GLU A 125 7.73 41.19 4.10
CA GLU A 125 6.70 40.67 4.99
C GLU A 125 5.72 39.78 4.20
N ILE A 126 5.61 38.52 4.60
CA ILE A 126 4.70 37.56 3.96
C ILE A 126 3.29 37.85 4.49
N ILE A 127 2.46 38.45 3.65
CA ILE A 127 1.04 38.66 3.95
C ILE A 127 0.28 37.41 3.48
N ILE A 128 -0.26 36.65 4.44
CA ILE A 128 -1.13 35.50 4.16
C ILE A 128 -2.57 35.94 4.36
N THR A 129 -3.38 35.82 3.31
CA THR A 129 -4.79 36.19 3.33
C THR A 129 -5.67 35.01 3.74
N GLU A 130 -6.84 35.31 4.30
CA GLU A 130 -7.83 34.28 4.64
C GLU A 130 -8.29 33.48 3.41
N GLU A 131 -8.39 34.14 2.25
CA GLU A 131 -8.78 33.48 0.99
C GLU A 131 -7.75 32.43 0.55
N GLU A 132 -6.45 32.72 0.66
CA GLU A 132 -5.38 31.76 0.37
C GLU A 132 -5.47 30.54 1.29
N VAL A 133 -5.69 30.76 2.59
CA VAL A 133 -5.86 29.67 3.56
C VAL A 133 -7.09 28.82 3.22
N LEU A 134 -8.22 29.46 2.90
CA LEU A 134 -9.45 28.77 2.50
C LEU A 134 -9.26 27.95 1.22
N ASP A 135 -8.49 28.45 0.25
CA ASP A 135 -8.20 27.72 -0.98
C ASP A 135 -7.31 26.48 -0.73
N GLN A 136 -6.28 26.62 0.10
CA GLN A 136 -5.45 25.49 0.53
C GLN A 136 -6.28 24.42 1.24
N LEU A 137 -7.21 24.83 2.12
CA LEU A 137 -8.12 23.90 2.81
C LEU A 137 -9.09 23.19 1.84
N LYS A 138 -9.57 23.86 0.77
CA LYS A 138 -10.40 23.21 -0.28
C LYS A 138 -9.64 22.12 -1.01
N ASN A 139 -8.37 22.38 -1.32
CA ASN A 139 -7.53 21.49 -2.12
C ASN A 139 -6.89 20.36 -1.29
N LEU A 140 -7.11 20.35 0.02
CA LEU A 140 -6.57 19.36 0.92
C LEU A 140 -7.11 17.94 0.61
N ASN A 141 -6.18 16.98 0.55
CA ASN A 141 -6.49 15.57 0.28
C ASN A 141 -6.82 14.84 1.58
N CYS A 142 -8.10 14.54 1.80
CA CYS A 142 -8.62 13.87 3.00
C CYS A 142 -8.11 12.43 3.19
N ASN A 143 -7.52 11.80 2.17
CA ASN A 143 -7.01 10.43 2.26
C ASN A 143 -5.58 10.37 2.80
N LYS A 144 -4.91 11.52 3.00
CA LYS A 144 -3.58 11.55 3.61
C LYS A 144 -3.70 11.26 5.12
N PRO A 145 -2.72 10.55 5.70
CA PRO A 145 -2.69 10.31 7.14
C PRO A 145 -2.46 11.63 7.90
N SER A 146 -2.84 11.64 9.18
CA SER A 146 -2.51 12.74 10.10
C SER A 146 -1.00 12.91 10.22
N GLY A 147 -0.58 14.15 10.43
CA GLY A 147 0.80 14.48 10.77
C GLY A 147 1.16 14.05 12.20
N PRO A 148 2.37 14.39 12.67
CA PRO A 148 2.79 14.18 14.06
C PRO A 148 1.95 14.96 15.07
N ASP A 149 1.21 15.97 14.61
CA ASP A 149 0.22 16.74 15.39
C ASP A 149 -1.10 15.99 15.63
N GLY A 150 -1.31 14.83 14.99
CA GLY A 150 -2.52 14.04 15.09
C GLY A 150 -3.74 14.61 14.35
N VAL A 151 -3.64 15.79 13.73
CA VAL A 151 -4.77 16.45 13.09
C VAL A 151 -4.96 15.88 11.68
N SER A 152 -6.12 15.28 11.43
CA SER A 152 -6.40 14.71 10.11
C SER A 152 -6.73 15.80 9.09
N PRO A 153 -6.27 15.68 7.83
CA PRO A 153 -6.66 16.58 6.74
C PRO A 153 -8.18 16.68 6.56
N ARG A 154 -8.91 15.61 6.87
CA ARG A 154 -10.36 15.61 6.81
C ARG A 154 -10.98 16.61 7.78
N ILE A 155 -10.50 16.67 9.03
CA ILE A 155 -11.01 17.60 10.05
C ILE A 155 -10.80 19.05 9.59
N LEU A 156 -9.61 19.37 9.10
CA LEU A 156 -9.28 20.71 8.60
C LEU A 156 -10.20 21.16 7.46
N LYS A 157 -10.57 20.23 6.58
CA LYS A 157 -11.47 20.51 5.45
C LYS A 157 -12.93 20.73 5.85
N GLU A 158 -13.41 20.06 6.90
CA GLU A 158 -14.77 20.21 7.43
C GLU A 158 -14.92 21.47 8.29
N ILE A 159 -13.88 21.86 9.05
CA ILE A 159 -13.91 23.11 9.85
C ILE A 159 -14.04 24.33 8.93
N LYS A 160 -13.48 24.25 7.73
CA LYS A 160 -13.58 25.29 6.69
C LYS A 160 -15.03 25.58 6.26
N SER A 161 -15.97 24.63 6.35
CA SER A 161 -17.38 24.81 5.93
C SER A 161 -18.30 25.35 7.03
N GLY A 162 -17.79 25.60 8.25
CA GLY A 162 -18.60 26.13 9.35
C GLY A 162 -19.60 25.12 9.95
N GLU A 163 -19.61 23.87 9.47
CA GLU A 163 -20.38 22.80 10.11
C GLU A 163 -19.69 22.43 11.43
N THR A 164 -20.33 22.80 12.53
CA THR A 164 -19.82 22.60 13.89
C THR A 164 -19.63 21.11 14.19
N LEU A 165 -18.41 20.60 14.06
CA LEU A 165 -18.04 19.29 14.57
C LEU A 165 -17.90 19.38 16.10
N ARG A 166 -18.92 18.91 16.84
CA ARG A 166 -18.78 18.66 18.29
C ARG A 166 -17.80 17.50 18.49
N ILE A 167 -16.55 17.82 18.79
CA ILE A 167 -15.59 16.87 19.35
C ILE A 167 -15.98 16.65 20.81
N ILE A 168 -16.60 15.51 21.12
CA ILE A 168 -16.87 15.12 22.51
C ILE A 168 -15.61 14.43 23.04
N PRO A 169 -14.97 14.92 24.11
CA PRO A 169 -13.88 14.21 24.74
C PRO A 169 -14.40 12.90 25.33
N SER A 170 -13.89 11.77 24.83
CA SER A 170 -14.15 10.46 25.41
C SER A 170 -13.39 10.38 26.73
N GLN A 171 -14.12 10.32 27.84
CA GLN A 171 -13.57 10.03 29.16
C GLN A 171 -12.97 8.61 29.13
N GLY A 172 -11.65 8.52 29.10
CA GLY A 172 -10.93 7.30 29.51
C GLY A 172 -10.32 6.40 28.43
N ALA A 173 -10.06 6.86 27.21
CA ALA A 173 -9.20 6.12 26.27
C ALA A 173 -8.46 7.04 25.29
N GLU A 174 -7.15 6.83 25.13
CA GLU A 174 -6.24 7.48 24.17
C GLU A 174 -6.53 7.10 22.69
N GLN A 175 -7.80 7.05 22.29
CA GLN A 175 -8.20 6.79 20.91
C GLN A 175 -9.46 7.58 20.54
N PHE A 176 -9.29 8.62 19.72
CA PHE A 176 -10.40 9.37 19.13
C PHE A 176 -11.12 8.48 18.10
N HIS A 177 -12.32 8.00 18.43
CA HIS A 177 -13.23 7.37 17.47
C HIS A 177 -14.19 8.42 16.88
N ILE A 178 -14.24 8.50 15.54
CA ILE A 178 -15.19 9.34 14.81
C ILE A 178 -16.52 8.59 14.71
N ILE A 179 -17.53 8.99 15.49
CA ILE A 179 -18.90 8.50 15.34
C ILE A 179 -19.67 9.47 14.43
N LYS A 180 -20.18 8.99 13.29
CA LYS A 180 -21.16 9.72 12.47
C LYS A 180 -22.49 9.78 13.23
N VAL A 181 -22.95 10.96 13.61
CA VAL A 181 -24.33 11.16 14.06
C VAL A 181 -25.16 11.65 12.86
N SER A 182 -26.00 10.77 12.31
CA SER A 182 -27.07 11.17 11.39
C SER A 182 -28.28 11.61 12.19
N TYR A 183 -28.65 12.89 12.11
CA TYR A 183 -29.98 13.33 12.52
C TYR A 183 -30.95 13.21 11.36
N HIS A 184 -31.95 12.33 11.53
CA HIS A 184 -33.17 12.31 10.73
C HIS A 184 -34.02 13.50 11.17
N LEU A 185 -34.29 14.43 10.26
CA LEU A 185 -35.23 15.54 10.49
C LEU A 185 -36.65 14.98 10.66
N LEU A 186 -37.15 14.94 11.88
CA LEU A 186 -38.58 15.00 12.19
C LEU A 186 -38.88 16.42 12.67
N LEU A 187 -39.48 17.23 11.80
CA LEU A 187 -40.27 18.38 12.22
C LEU A 187 -41.68 18.18 11.69
N ASN A 188 -42.52 17.61 12.55
CA ASN A 188 -43.93 17.95 12.60
C ASN A 188 -44.03 19.45 12.92
N SER A 189 -44.63 20.23 12.03
CA SER A 189 -45.30 21.47 12.38
C SER A 189 -46.79 21.28 12.07
N GLY A 190 -47.57 21.03 13.12
CA GLY A 190 -49.01 21.16 13.08
C GLY A 190 -49.43 22.60 13.41
N MET A 191 -50.67 22.92 12.99
CA MET A 191 -51.54 23.95 13.56
C MET A 191 -51.00 25.39 13.58
N ASN A 192 -51.27 26.12 12.50
CA ASN A 192 -52.39 27.10 12.43
C ASN A 192 -52.67 27.45 10.97
#